data_AF-A0A2A6DY08-F1
#
_entry.id   AF-A0A2A6DY08-F1
#
_cell.length_a   1.000
_cell.length_b   1.000
_cell.length_c   1.000
_cell.angle_alpha   90.00
_cell.angle_beta   90.00
_cell.angle_gamma   90.00
#
_symmetry.space_group_name_H-M   'P 1'
#
loop_
_entity.id
_entity.type
_entity.pdbx_description
1 polymer ?
#
loop_
_entity_poly.entity_id
_entity_poly.type
_entity_poly.pdbx_seq_one_letter_code
_entity_poly.pdbx_strand_id
1 'polypeptide(L)'
;MDKLFYLIAIVFMFCTCWVLQEENQLWDQQRQILKAANNKAVHASLFPVESLNAGTILIPENAAFQAYKEVLEENLGLDEMLQPKPGSPVLSQIRILHFEVIDEHSGRQFPFLYENSEYHLAKYLRGPAVVAVIEMDFPRIQTFQFTIRVPSIYEYARADI
;
A
#
# COMPACT_ATOMS: atom_id res chain seq x y z
N MET A 1 -3.07 -32.63 -42.98
CA MET A 1 -2.07 -31.75 -42.34
C MET A 1 -2.74 -30.56 -41.64
N ASP A 2 -3.80 -30.00 -42.21
CA ASP A 2 -4.54 -28.85 -41.65
C ASP A 2 -5.10 -29.07 -40.24
N LYS A 3 -5.65 -30.25 -39.96
CA LYS A 3 -6.18 -30.60 -38.61
C LYS A 3 -5.11 -30.56 -37.52
N LEU A 4 -3.88 -30.96 -37.85
CA LEU A 4 -2.75 -30.94 -36.91
C LEU A 4 -2.32 -29.49 -36.64
N PHE A 5 -2.27 -28.66 -37.70
CA PHE A 5 -1.96 -27.24 -37.57
C PHE A 5 -2.98 -26.52 -36.67
N TYR A 6 -4.28 -26.72 -36.91
CA TYR A 6 -5.33 -26.13 -36.05
C TYR A 6 -5.23 -26.60 -34.60
N LEU A 7 -4.91 -27.87 -34.37
CA LEU A 7 -4.74 -28.40 -33.02
C LEU A 7 -3.55 -27.76 -32.30
N ILE A 8 -2.41 -27.61 -32.99
CA ILE A 8 -1.24 -26.92 -32.43
C ILE A 8 -1.56 -25.46 -32.11
N ALA A 9 -2.25 -24.76 -33.03
CA ALA A 9 -2.63 -23.36 -32.82
C ALA A 9 -3.55 -23.19 -31.60
N ILE A 10 -4.53 -24.09 -31.42
CA ILE A 10 -5.43 -24.09 -30.27
C ILE A 10 -4.65 -24.34 -28.98
N VAL A 11 -3.80 -25.37 -28.94
CA VAL A 11 -2.99 -25.68 -27.75
C VAL A 11 -2.08 -24.51 -27.39
N PHE A 12 -1.44 -23.88 -28.38
CA PHE A 12 -0.60 -22.71 -28.16
C PHE A 12 -1.40 -21.52 -27.60
N MET A 13 -2.59 -21.26 -28.14
CA MET A 13 -3.49 -20.24 -27.61
C MET A 13 -3.90 -20.52 -26.15
N PHE A 14 -4.19 -21.77 -25.80
CA PHE A 14 -4.49 -22.16 -24.41
C PHE A 14 -3.29 -21.96 -23.48
N CYS A 15 -2.09 -22.39 -23.89
CA CYS A 15 -0.88 -22.23 -23.09
C CYS A 15 -0.56 -20.75 -22.84
N THR A 16 -0.66 -19.91 -23.88
CA THR A 16 -0.40 -18.46 -23.74
C THR A 16 -1.43 -17.79 -22.84
N CYS A 17 -2.72 -18.12 -22.97
CA CYS A 17 -3.77 -17.61 -22.08
C CYS A 17 -3.53 -18.02 -20.63
N TRP A 18 -3.15 -19.28 -20.39
CA TRP A 18 -2.85 -19.80 -19.05
C TRP A 18 -1.71 -19.04 -18.38
N VAL A 19 -0.59 -18.83 -19.09
CA VAL A 19 0.57 -18.08 -18.55
C VAL A 19 0.17 -16.66 -18.17
N LEU A 20 -0.60 -15.97 -19.02
CA LEU A 20 -1.08 -14.62 -18.73
C LEU A 20 -2.03 -14.58 -17.52
N GLN A 21 -2.85 -15.62 -17.34
CA GLN A 21 -3.75 -15.73 -16.19
C GLN A 21 -2.98 -15.91 -14.88
N GLU A 22 -1.98 -16.79 -14.85
CA GLU A 22 -1.11 -17.00 -13.69
C GLU A 22 -0.36 -15.71 -13.31
N GLU A 23 0.19 -14.98 -14.28
CA GLU A 23 0.85 -13.69 -14.01
C GLU A 23 -0.10 -12.66 -13.40
N ASN A 24 -1.32 -12.55 -13.92
CA ASN A 24 -2.31 -11.61 -13.40
C ASN A 24 -2.77 -11.99 -12.00
N GLN A 25 -2.96 -13.29 -11.73
CA GLN A 25 -3.29 -13.77 -10.40
C GLN A 25 -2.17 -13.47 -9.38
N LEU A 26 -0.91 -13.68 -9.77
CA LEU A 26 0.23 -13.33 -8.93
C LEU A 26 0.30 -11.82 -8.67
N TRP A 27 0.04 -10.99 -9.69
CA TRP A 27 0.00 -9.54 -9.54
C TRP A 27 -1.09 -9.10 -8.55
N ASP A 28 -2.30 -9.66 -8.68
CA ASP A 28 -3.41 -9.37 -7.77
C ASP A 28 -3.10 -9.81 -6.33
N GLN A 29 -2.50 -10.99 -6.16
CA GLN A 29 -2.08 -11.49 -4.85
C GLN A 29 -1.05 -10.55 -4.20
N GLN A 30 -0.01 -10.15 -4.94
CA GLN A 30 1.01 -9.22 -4.45
C GLN A 30 0.39 -7.86 -4.08
N ARG A 31 -0.50 -7.33 -4.92
CA ARG A 31 -1.23 -6.10 -4.63
C ARG A 31 -2.09 -6.19 -3.37
N GLN A 32 -2.76 -7.32 -3.13
CA GLN A 32 -3.55 -7.53 -1.92
C GLN A 32 -2.67 -7.60 -0.66
N ILE A 33 -1.54 -8.30 -0.73
CA ILE A 33 -0.56 -8.38 0.37
C ILE A 33 -0.05 -6.97 0.72
N LEU A 34 0.41 -6.22 -0.28
CA LEU A 34 0.89 -4.85 -0.12
C LEU A 34 -0.19 -3.95 0.49
N LYS A 35 -1.43 -4.02 -0.04
CA LYS A 35 -2.54 -3.19 0.44
C LYS A 35 -2.90 -3.53 1.89
N ALA A 36 -2.95 -4.80 2.25
CA ALA A 36 -3.25 -5.24 3.61
C ALA A 36 -2.17 -4.78 4.60
N ALA A 37 -0.88 -4.93 4.24
CA ALA A 37 0.22 -4.46 5.07
C ALA A 37 0.22 -2.94 5.23
N ASN A 38 0.04 -2.18 4.15
CA ASN A 38 -0.03 -0.72 4.22
C ASN A 38 -1.22 -0.25 5.08
N ASN A 39 -2.39 -0.88 4.94
CA ASN A 39 -3.54 -0.58 5.80
C ASN A 39 -3.23 -0.78 7.29
N LYS A 40 -2.57 -1.89 7.65
CA LYS A 40 -2.17 -2.16 9.04
C LYS A 40 -1.13 -1.18 9.55
N ALA A 41 -0.13 -0.85 8.73
CA ALA A 41 0.93 0.08 9.10
C ALA A 41 0.38 1.50 9.32
N VAL A 42 -0.49 1.99 8.45
CA VAL A 42 -1.16 3.30 8.65
C VAL A 42 -2.06 3.27 9.88
N HIS A 43 -2.78 2.18 10.14
CA HIS A 43 -3.53 2.04 11.39
C HIS A 43 -2.60 2.13 12.61
N ALA A 44 -1.45 1.47 12.59
CA ALA A 44 -0.52 1.48 13.72
C ALA A 44 0.10 2.86 13.99
N SER A 45 0.32 3.64 12.93
CA SER A 45 0.87 4.99 13.01
C SER A 45 0.01 6.00 13.78
N LEU A 46 -1.25 5.64 14.06
CA LEU A 46 -2.18 6.45 14.87
C LEU A 46 -2.15 6.13 16.37
N PHE A 47 -1.43 5.09 16.82
CA PHE A 47 -1.33 4.78 18.25
C PHE A 47 -0.49 5.76 19.07
N PRO A 48 0.58 6.39 18.56
CA PRO A 48 1.34 7.41 19.28
C PRO A 48 0.57 8.71 19.57
N VAL A 49 -0.77 8.71 19.46
CA VAL A 49 -1.62 9.87 19.72
C VAL A 49 -1.41 10.34 21.15
N GLU A 50 -0.96 11.58 21.26
CA GLU A 50 -0.96 12.32 22.51
C GLU A 50 -2.22 13.18 22.55
N SER A 51 -3.08 12.92 23.52
CA SER A 51 -4.16 13.84 23.85
C SER A 51 -3.57 14.96 24.69
N LEU A 52 -3.41 16.14 24.11
CA LEU A 52 -3.11 17.33 24.90
C LEU A 52 -4.32 17.64 25.80
N ASN A 53 -4.07 18.28 26.95
CA ASN A 53 -5.07 18.62 27.99
C ASN A 53 -6.29 19.45 27.50
N ALA A 54 -6.37 19.79 26.20
CA ALA A 54 -7.42 20.59 25.57
C ALA A 54 -8.30 19.81 24.57
N GLY A 55 -8.18 18.47 24.46
CA GLY A 55 -8.98 17.68 23.52
C GLY A 55 -8.53 17.77 22.06
N THR A 56 -7.34 18.31 21.84
CA THR A 56 -6.59 18.31 20.58
C THR A 56 -5.77 17.02 20.49
N ILE A 57 -5.96 16.31 19.38
CA ILE A 57 -5.22 15.09 19.06
C ILE A 57 -3.95 15.50 18.31
N LEU A 58 -2.80 15.22 18.91
CA LEU A 58 -1.49 15.41 18.28
C LEU A 58 -0.96 14.04 17.86
N ILE A 59 -0.56 13.91 16.59
CA ILE A 59 0.12 12.72 16.10
C ILE A 59 1.59 13.10 15.85
N PRO A 60 2.52 12.75 16.76
CA PRO A 60 3.92 13.06 16.57
C PRO A 60 4.47 12.34 15.32
N GLU A 61 4.79 13.10 14.28
CA GLU A 61 5.16 12.59 12.95
C GLU A 61 6.28 11.55 12.99
N ASN A 62 7.34 11.81 13.75
CA ASN A 62 8.45 10.87 13.89
C ASN A 62 8.01 9.56 14.53
N ALA A 63 7.20 9.59 15.60
CA ALA A 63 6.74 8.37 16.27
C ALA A 63 5.74 7.60 15.39
N ALA A 64 4.86 8.33 14.68
CA ALA A 64 3.94 7.75 13.71
C ALA A 64 4.69 7.05 12.57
N PHE A 65 5.75 7.66 12.04
CA PHE A 65 6.58 7.07 10.99
C PHE A 65 7.34 5.84 11.49
N GLN A 66 7.89 5.85 12.71
CA GLN A 66 8.55 4.68 13.28
C GLN A 66 7.56 3.52 13.47
N ALA A 67 6.39 3.78 14.07
CA ALA A 67 5.34 2.76 14.23
C ALA A 67 4.84 2.23 12.87
N TYR A 68 4.70 3.11 11.88
CA TYR A 68 4.38 2.73 10.50
C TYR A 68 5.44 1.78 9.93
N LYS A 69 6.72 2.16 10.03
CA LYS A 69 7.84 1.40 9.47
C LYS A 69 7.96 0.03 10.14
N GLU A 70 7.91 -0.02 11.46
CA GLU A 70 7.99 -1.27 12.25
C GLU A 70 6.91 -2.27 11.84
N VAL A 71 5.65 -1.82 11.80
CA VAL A 71 4.52 -2.68 11.41
C VAL A 71 4.61 -3.07 9.93
N LEU A 72 5.08 -2.19 9.05
CA LEU A 72 5.28 -2.53 7.64
C LEU A 72 6.37 -3.60 7.47
N GLU A 73 7.50 -3.45 8.16
CA GLU A 73 8.61 -4.40 8.15
C GLU A 73 8.20 -5.77 8.70
N GLU A 74 7.46 -5.80 9.81
CA GLU A 74 6.97 -7.04 10.40
C GLU A 74 5.97 -7.76 9.48
N ASN A 75 4.98 -7.04 8.93
CA ASN A 75 3.93 -7.66 8.11
C ASN A 75 4.45 -8.16 6.75
N LEU A 76 5.48 -7.51 6.20
CA LEU A 76 6.06 -7.89 4.90
C LEU A 76 7.38 -8.66 5.05
N GLY A 77 7.84 -8.94 6.27
CA GLY A 77 9.11 -9.64 6.50
C GLY A 77 10.29 -8.90 5.86
N LEU A 78 10.41 -7.60 6.11
CA LEU A 78 11.46 -6.75 5.52
C LEU A 78 12.61 -6.54 6.50
N ASP A 79 13.76 -6.13 5.96
CA ASP A 79 14.86 -5.55 6.73
C ASP A 79 14.72 -4.03 6.90
N GLU A 80 15.70 -3.42 7.57
CA GLU A 80 15.72 -1.99 7.84
C GLU A 80 15.79 -1.12 6.56
N MET A 81 16.23 -1.69 5.44
CA MET A 81 16.32 -1.05 4.12
C MET A 81 15.08 -1.33 3.26
N LEU A 82 14.03 -1.92 3.84
CA LEU A 82 12.79 -2.34 3.19
C LEU A 82 13.01 -3.40 2.08
N GLN A 83 14.09 -4.18 2.19
CA GLN A 83 14.31 -5.34 1.33
C GLN A 83 13.64 -6.58 1.92
N PRO A 84 13.06 -7.46 1.08
CA PRO A 84 12.47 -8.70 1.53
C PRO A 84 13.53 -9.64 2.12
N LYS A 85 13.29 -10.11 3.35
CA LYS A 85 14.07 -11.20 3.96
C LYS A 85 13.71 -12.54 3.31
N PRO A 86 14.55 -13.58 3.44
CA PRO A 86 14.19 -14.93 3.03
C PRO A 86 12.87 -15.37 3.69
N GLY A 87 11.90 -15.81 2.87
CA GLY A 87 10.55 -16.17 3.33
C GLY A 87 9.55 -15.01 3.38
N SER A 88 9.95 -13.80 2.99
CA SER A 88 9.03 -12.69 2.78
C SER A 88 7.96 -13.02 1.73
N PRO A 89 6.70 -12.57 1.91
CA PRO A 89 5.64 -12.76 0.94
C PRO A 89 5.75 -11.85 -0.29
N VAL A 90 6.64 -10.84 -0.26
CA VAL A 90 6.82 -9.89 -1.37
C VAL A 90 8.06 -10.21 -2.21
N LEU A 91 8.00 -9.85 -3.49
CA LEU A 91 8.99 -10.26 -4.49
C LEU A 91 10.17 -9.31 -4.65
N SER A 92 10.05 -8.06 -4.19
CA SER A 92 11.03 -7.00 -4.45
C SER A 92 11.03 -5.97 -3.34
N GLN A 93 12.02 -5.07 -3.38
CA GLN A 93 12.16 -4.00 -2.40
C GLN A 93 10.92 -3.09 -2.37
N ILE A 94 10.51 -2.72 -1.16
CA ILE A 94 9.41 -1.77 -0.93
C ILE A 94 9.97 -0.36 -0.86
N ARG A 95 9.28 0.57 -1.51
CA ARG A 95 9.54 2.01 -1.42
C ARG A 95 8.36 2.71 -0.79
N ILE A 96 8.62 3.53 0.21
CA ILE A 96 7.61 4.45 0.77
C ILE A 96 7.72 5.73 -0.06
N LEU A 97 6.71 5.99 -0.88
CA LEU A 97 6.68 7.15 -1.78
C LEU A 97 6.09 8.39 -1.11
N HIS A 98 5.14 8.19 -0.21
CA HIS A 98 4.47 9.25 0.52
C HIS A 98 4.14 8.79 1.93
N PHE A 99 4.38 9.65 2.91
CA PHE A 99 3.90 9.51 4.27
C PHE A 99 3.56 10.91 4.78
N GLU A 100 2.30 11.12 5.16
CA GLU A 100 1.83 12.41 5.66
C GLU A 100 0.93 12.17 6.86
N VAL A 101 1.25 12.86 7.94
CA VAL A 101 0.39 12.97 9.11
C VAL A 101 -0.42 14.25 8.97
N ILE A 102 -1.72 14.14 9.17
CA ILE A 102 -2.68 15.24 9.08
C ILE A 102 -3.38 15.32 10.43
N ASP A 103 -3.15 16.40 11.16
CA ASP A 103 -3.74 16.62 12.49
C ASP A 103 -4.22 18.07 12.66
N GLU A 104 -4.70 18.40 13.86
CA GLU A 104 -5.17 19.76 14.17
C GLU A 104 -4.01 20.78 14.21
N HIS A 105 -2.76 20.33 14.41
CA HIS A 105 -1.57 21.18 14.41
C HIS A 105 -1.10 21.55 12.99
N SER A 106 -1.54 20.78 12.00
CA SER A 106 -1.27 21.01 10.57
C SER A 106 -1.99 22.26 10.02
N GLY A 107 -2.73 23.01 10.85
CA GLY A 107 -3.46 24.21 10.47
C GLY A 107 -4.71 23.94 9.62
N ARG A 108 -5.10 22.67 9.47
CA ARG A 108 -6.30 22.26 8.73
C ARG A 108 -7.48 22.13 9.69
N GLN A 109 -8.63 22.62 9.29
CA GLN A 109 -9.89 22.43 10.03
C GLN A 109 -10.64 21.25 9.41
N PHE A 110 -11.05 20.31 10.26
CA PHE A 110 -11.87 19.19 9.83
C PHE A 110 -13.37 19.56 9.93
N PRO A 111 -14.22 19.07 9.02
CA PRO A 111 -13.88 18.20 7.89
C PRO A 111 -13.30 18.97 6.69
N PHE A 112 -12.39 18.34 5.94
CA PHE A 112 -11.88 18.89 4.67
C PHE A 112 -11.64 17.80 3.62
N LEU A 113 -11.55 18.20 2.35
CA LEU A 113 -11.21 17.32 1.24
C LEU A 113 -9.69 17.21 1.10
N TYR A 114 -9.14 16.05 1.42
CA TYR A 114 -7.74 15.73 1.12
C TYR A 114 -7.62 15.31 -0.34
N GLU A 115 -6.74 15.98 -1.08
CA GLU A 115 -6.39 15.64 -2.45
C GLU A 115 -4.88 15.52 -2.61
N ASN A 116 -4.45 14.45 -3.29
CA ASN A 116 -3.08 14.30 -3.74
C ASN A 116 -3.11 13.87 -5.21
N SER A 117 -2.80 14.82 -6.11
CA SER A 117 -2.87 14.62 -7.55
C SER A 117 -1.79 13.68 -8.10
N GLU A 118 -0.63 13.62 -7.44
CA GLU A 118 0.48 12.71 -7.80
C GLU A 118 0.09 11.24 -7.64
N TYR A 119 -0.70 10.94 -6.61
CA TYR A 119 -1.15 9.57 -6.29
C TYR A 119 -2.63 9.32 -6.57
N HIS A 120 -3.32 10.27 -7.23
CA HIS A 120 -4.75 10.22 -7.54
C HIS A 120 -5.63 9.90 -6.31
N LEU A 121 -5.33 10.52 -5.17
CA LEU A 121 -6.07 10.34 -3.93
C LEU A 121 -7.03 11.50 -3.72
N ALA A 122 -8.27 11.17 -3.38
CA ALA A 122 -9.27 12.13 -2.93
C ALA A 122 -10.11 11.49 -1.82
N LYS A 123 -10.11 12.07 -0.62
CA LYS A 123 -10.94 11.60 0.51
C LYS A 123 -11.34 12.77 1.41
N TYR A 124 -12.61 12.82 1.80
CA TYR A 124 -13.05 13.70 2.87
C TYR A 124 -12.59 13.15 4.22
N LEU A 125 -11.79 13.93 4.94
CA LEU A 125 -11.32 13.64 6.29
C LEU A 125 -12.16 14.43 7.28
N ARG A 126 -12.65 13.79 8.34
CA ARG A 126 -13.44 14.38 9.43
C ARG A 126 -12.64 14.52 10.73
N GLY A 127 -11.46 13.92 10.80
CA GLY A 127 -10.52 14.05 11.89
C GLY A 127 -9.08 13.76 11.48
N PRO A 128 -8.16 13.77 12.45
CA PRO A 128 -6.75 13.48 12.23
C PRO A 128 -6.56 12.14 11.51
N ALA A 129 -5.62 12.10 10.57
CA ALA A 129 -5.42 10.96 9.70
C ALA A 129 -3.95 10.80 9.34
N VAL A 130 -3.59 9.58 8.96
CA VAL A 130 -2.29 9.29 8.32
C VAL A 130 -2.54 8.78 6.92
N VAL A 131 -1.76 9.29 5.98
CA VAL A 131 -1.78 8.91 4.57
C VAL A 131 -0.42 8.30 4.23
N ALA A 132 -0.41 7.12 3.64
CA ALA A 132 0.82 6.50 3.14
C ALA A 132 0.64 5.85 1.79
N VAL A 133 1.65 5.98 0.92
CA VAL A 133 1.71 5.34 -0.38
C VAL A 133 2.99 4.55 -0.47
N ILE A 134 2.87 3.25 -0.77
CA ILE A 134 4.00 2.37 -1.00
C ILE A 134 3.98 1.82 -2.42
N GLU A 135 5.16 1.46 -2.90
CA GLU A 135 5.37 0.89 -4.22
C GLU A 135 6.35 -0.28 -4.15
N MET A 136 6.16 -1.25 -5.04
CA MET A 136 7.06 -2.37 -5.27
C MET A 136 7.17 -2.64 -6.77
N ASP A 137 8.34 -3.02 -7.25
CA ASP A 137 8.51 -3.53 -8.61
C ASP A 137 7.94 -4.95 -8.72
N PHE A 138 7.20 -5.22 -9.79
CA PHE A 138 6.65 -6.54 -10.07
C PHE A 138 7.36 -7.16 -11.28
N PRO A 139 8.12 -8.27 -11.09
CA PRO A 139 8.78 -8.94 -12.19
C PRO A 139 7.74 -9.64 -13.08
N ARG A 140 7.61 -9.22 -14.34
CA ARG A 140 6.86 -9.95 -15.39
C ARG A 140 7.81 -10.63 -16.36
N ILE A 141 7.29 -11.61 -17.10
CA ILE A 141 8.00 -12.25 -18.22
C ILE A 141 8.22 -11.24 -19.38
N GLN A 142 7.44 -10.17 -19.43
CA GLN A 142 7.56 -9.11 -20.43
C GLN A 142 8.66 -8.09 -20.06
N THR A 143 9.26 -7.46 -21.08
CA THR A 143 10.38 -6.50 -20.96
C THR A 143 10.03 -5.22 -20.19
N PHE A 144 8.75 -4.95 -19.95
CA PHE A 144 8.30 -3.77 -19.22
C PHE A 144 8.25 -4.04 -17.72
N GLN A 145 8.96 -3.21 -16.95
CA GLN A 145 8.82 -3.19 -15.50
C GLN A 145 7.49 -2.56 -15.14
N PHE A 146 6.67 -3.30 -14.38
CA PHE A 146 5.42 -2.79 -13.82
C PHE A 146 5.63 -2.56 -12.34
N THR A 147 5.13 -1.44 -11.82
CA THR A 147 5.12 -1.18 -10.38
C THR A 147 3.73 -1.42 -9.82
N ILE A 148 3.66 -2.03 -8.64
CA ILE A 148 2.45 -2.13 -7.85
C ILE A 148 2.49 -1.00 -6.83
N ARG A 149 1.58 -0.04 -6.98
CA ARG A 149 1.41 1.07 -6.05
C ARG A 149 0.11 0.90 -5.27
N VAL A 150 0.20 1.00 -3.94
CA VAL A 150 -0.99 0.91 -3.07
C VAL A 150 -1.03 2.09 -2.10
N PRO A 151 -2.05 2.95 -2.19
CA PRO A 151 -2.28 3.99 -1.21
C PRO A 151 -3.07 3.47 -0.01
N SER A 152 -2.90 4.08 1.15
CA SER A 152 -3.67 3.83 2.37
C SER A 152 -3.92 5.14 3.10
N ILE A 153 -5.13 5.31 3.62
CA ILE A 153 -5.53 6.46 4.42
C ILE A 153 -6.32 5.92 5.61
N TYR A 154 -5.82 6.14 6.82
CA TYR A 154 -6.55 5.80 8.04
C TYR A 154 -6.81 7.07 8.84
N GLU A 155 -8.03 7.18 9.33
CA GLU A 155 -8.52 8.34 10.06
C GLU A 155 -8.81 7.92 11.50
N TYR A 156 -8.47 8.78 12.44
CA TYR A 156 -8.85 8.63 13.82
C TYR A 156 -10.36 8.88 13.93
N ALA A 157 -11.13 7.82 14.14
CA ALA A 157 -12.54 7.93 14.43
C ALA A 157 -12.70 8.56 15.82
N ARG A 158 -13.02 9.85 15.90
CA ARG A 158 -13.58 10.44 17.11
C ARG A 158 -14.92 9.74 17.30
N ALA A 159 -15.07 8.93 18.36
CA ALA A 159 -16.36 8.37 18.70
C ALA A 159 -17.28 9.56 19.02
N ASP A 160 -18.23 9.83 18.13
CA ASP A 160 -19.29 10.80 18.38
C ASP A 160 -20.06 10.32 19.63
N ILE A 161 -19.97 11.09 20.72
CA ILE A 161 -20.85 10.97 21.90
C ILE A 161 -22.10 11.80 21.63
#